data_AF-A0A8T0UX64-F1
#
_entry.id   AF-A0A8T0UX64-F1
#
_cell.length_a   1.000
_cell.length_b   1.000
_cell.length_c   1.000
_cell.angle_alpha   90.00
_cell.angle_beta   90.00
_cell.angle_gamma   90.00
#
_symmetry.space_group_name_H-M   'P 1'
#
loop_
_entity.id
_entity.type
_entity.pdbx_description
1 polymer ?
#
loop_
_entity_poly.entity_id
_entity_poly.type
_entity_poly.pdbx_seq_one_letter_code
_entity_poly.pdbx_strand_id
1 'polypeptide(L)'
;MCIFVTLHLQAYSPLGSSEKNLAHDPIVEKVANKLNKTPGQVLIKWAIQRGTSVIPKSTKDERIKENIQVFGWEIPEEDFKVLCSIKDEKRVLTGEELFVNKTHGPYKSGSELWDHED
;
A
#
# COMPACT_ATOMS: atom_id res chain seq x y z
N MET A 1 2.18 -16.27 -4.08
CA MET A 1 2.75 -16.72 -5.36
C MET A 1 4.19 -16.23 -5.58
N CYS A 2 4.45 -14.92 -5.69
CA CYS A 2 5.76 -14.37 -6.10
C CYS A 2 6.97 -14.88 -5.29
N ILE A 3 6.83 -14.96 -3.96
CA ILE A 3 7.89 -15.45 -3.06
C ILE A 3 8.30 -16.89 -3.41
N PHE A 4 7.36 -17.75 -3.78
CA PHE A 4 7.63 -19.17 -4.11
C PHE A 4 8.33 -19.36 -5.45
N VAL A 5 8.30 -18.36 -6.33
CA VAL A 5 8.92 -18.40 -7.67
C VAL A 5 10.09 -17.42 -7.80
N THR A 6 10.63 -16.94 -6.68
CA THR A 6 11.77 -16.00 -6.63
C THR A 6 11.56 -14.69 -7.42
N LEU A 7 10.31 -14.22 -7.51
CA LEU A 7 10.01 -12.90 -8.07
C LEU A 7 9.88 -11.87 -6.96
N HIS A 8 10.63 -10.77 -7.08
CA HIS A 8 10.55 -9.64 -6.18
C HIS A 8 9.30 -8.80 -6.44
N LEU A 9 8.59 -8.42 -5.38
CA LEU A 9 7.38 -7.61 -5.46
C LEU A 9 7.68 -6.15 -5.06
N GLN A 10 7.30 -5.21 -5.93
CA GLN A 10 7.34 -3.78 -5.65
C GLN A 10 5.94 -3.24 -5.40
N ALA A 11 5.72 -2.68 -4.22
CA ALA A 11 4.45 -2.07 -3.84
C ALA A 11 4.31 -0.68 -4.49
N TYR A 12 3.44 -0.60 -5.50
CA TYR A 12 2.90 0.66 -6.01
C TYR A 12 1.79 1.19 -5.11
N SER A 13 1.57 2.51 -5.12
CA SER A 13 0.64 3.22 -4.23
C SER A 13 0.80 2.83 -2.75
N PRO A 14 2.04 2.81 -2.20
CA PRO A 14 2.27 2.34 -0.83
C PRO A 14 1.62 3.22 0.25
N LEU A 15 1.11 4.40 -0.13
CA LEU A 15 0.39 5.33 0.74
C LEU A 15 -1.14 5.33 0.50
N GLY A 16 -1.66 4.45 -0.35
CA GLY A 16 -3.08 4.43 -0.75
C GLY A 16 -3.46 5.39 -1.87
N SER A 17 -2.47 5.94 -2.61
CA SER A 17 -2.66 6.96 -3.65
C SER A 17 -3.26 8.27 -3.09
N SER A 18 -3.60 9.21 -3.97
CA SER A 18 -4.33 10.43 -3.59
C SER A 18 -5.79 10.16 -3.20
N GLU A 19 -6.39 9.13 -3.79
CA GLU A 19 -7.82 8.82 -3.65
C GLU A 19 -8.18 8.15 -2.32
N LYS A 20 -7.29 7.27 -1.81
CA LYS A 20 -7.46 6.58 -0.53
C LYS A 20 -6.23 6.74 0.34
N ASN A 21 -5.79 7.99 0.49
CA ASN A 21 -4.59 8.28 1.27
C ASN A 21 -4.73 7.78 2.72
N LEU A 22 -3.98 6.73 3.06
CA LEU A 22 -4.03 6.06 4.36
C LEU A 22 -3.30 6.86 5.46
N ALA A 23 -2.69 7.99 5.13
CA ALA A 23 -2.00 8.82 6.12
C ALA A 23 -2.94 9.37 7.22
N HIS A 24 -4.25 9.38 6.99
CA HIS A 24 -5.27 9.81 7.94
C HIS A 24 -6.08 8.65 8.53
N ASP A 25 -5.67 7.40 8.28
CA ASP A 25 -6.29 6.26 8.93
C ASP A 25 -6.00 6.30 10.45
N PRO A 26 -7.01 6.17 11.33
CA PRO A 26 -6.82 6.29 12.78
C PRO A 26 -5.84 5.27 13.35
N ILE A 27 -5.75 4.07 12.76
CA ILE A 27 -4.80 3.04 13.19
C ILE A 27 -3.39 3.46 12.80
N VAL A 28 -3.20 3.95 11.57
CA VAL A 28 -1.91 4.44 11.09
C VAL A 28 -1.43 5.64 11.93
N GLU A 29 -2.29 6.63 12.18
CA GLU A 29 -1.96 7.79 13.00
C GLU A 29 -1.61 7.38 14.45
N LYS A 30 -2.34 6.44 15.05
CA LYS A 30 -2.06 5.93 16.39
C LYS A 30 -0.66 5.30 16.47
N VAL A 31 -0.31 4.45 15.50
CA VAL A 31 1.01 3.81 15.44
C VAL A 31 2.11 4.85 15.17
N ALA A 32 1.87 5.79 14.26
CA ALA A 32 2.80 6.87 13.95
C ALA A 32 3.14 7.71 15.20
N ASN A 33 2.12 8.10 15.97
CA ASN A 33 2.29 8.82 17.22
C ASN A 33 3.07 8.01 18.26
N LYS A 34 2.76 6.72 18.44
CA LYS A 34 3.47 5.83 19.38
C LYS A 34 4.95 5.71 19.04
N LEU A 35 5.30 5.65 17.76
CA LEU A 35 6.68 5.47 17.29
C LEU A 35 7.43 6.79 17.05
N ASN A 36 6.77 7.95 17.25
CA ASN A 36 7.29 9.27 16.91
C ASN A 36 7.78 9.34 15.45
N LYS A 37 6.93 8.89 14.53
CA LYS A 37 7.15 8.87 13.07
C LYS A 37 5.97 9.53 12.36
N THR A 38 6.14 9.85 11.07
CA THR A 38 5.00 10.30 10.26
C THR A 38 4.15 9.10 9.80
N PRO A 39 2.84 9.29 9.54
CA PRO A 39 1.99 8.24 8.99
C PRO A 39 2.55 7.63 7.69
N GLY A 40 3.13 8.46 6.82
CA GLY A 40 3.77 7.99 5.59
C GLY A 40 4.98 7.08 5.84
N GLN A 41 5.80 7.41 6.84
CA GLN A 41 6.93 6.57 7.27
C GLN A 41 6.45 5.22 7.78
N VAL A 42 5.36 5.16 8.56
CA VAL A 42 4.78 3.91 9.06
C VAL A 42 4.29 3.03 7.91
N LEU A 43 3.54 3.59 6.95
CA LEU A 43 3.04 2.85 5.79
C LEU A 43 4.18 2.27 4.94
N ILE A 44 5.19 3.08 4.66
CA ILE A 44 6.38 2.65 3.92
C ILE A 44 7.13 1.56 4.69
N LYS A 45 7.36 1.76 5.99
CA LYS A 45 8.10 0.81 6.82
C LYS A 45 7.37 -0.53 6.93
N TRP A 46 6.05 -0.49 7.05
CA TRP A 46 5.22 -1.69 7.05
C TRP A 46 5.39 -2.49 5.75
N ALA A 47 5.35 -1.83 4.58
CA ALA A 47 5.55 -2.50 3.30
C ALA A 47 6.96 -3.12 3.16
N ILE A 48 7.99 -2.42 3.67
CA ILE A 48 9.37 -2.94 3.70
C ILE A 48 9.48 -4.16 4.62
N GLN A 49 8.87 -4.13 5.81
CA GLN A 49 8.87 -5.27 6.74
C GLN A 49 8.10 -6.49 6.20
N ARG A 50 7.15 -6.29 5.27
CA ARG A 50 6.52 -7.38 4.50
C ARG A 50 7.42 -7.98 3.41
N GLY A 51 8.60 -7.42 3.17
CA GLY A 51 9.54 -7.87 2.15
C GLY A 51 9.32 -7.25 0.77
N THR A 52 8.58 -6.14 0.66
CA THR A 52 8.38 -5.44 -0.61
C THR A 52 9.23 -4.18 -0.70
N SER A 53 9.75 -3.86 -1.89
CA SER A 53 10.27 -2.50 -2.15
C SER A 53 9.10 -1.54 -2.39
N VAL A 54 9.28 -0.25 -2.12
CA VAL A 54 8.24 0.77 -2.30
C VAL A 54 8.65 1.87 -3.28
N ILE A 55 7.66 2.55 -3.87
CA ILE A 55 7.84 3.72 -4.74
C ILE A 55 6.87 4.86 -4.35
N PRO A 56 7.05 5.48 -3.17
CA PRO A 56 6.16 6.56 -2.71
C PRO A 56 6.38 7.83 -3.55
N LYS A 57 5.32 8.33 -4.20
CA LYS A 57 5.35 9.57 -4.98
C LYS A 57 5.11 10.79 -4.08
N SER A 58 5.90 11.84 -4.25
CA SER A 58 5.63 13.17 -3.70
C SER A 58 6.16 14.25 -4.63
N THR A 59 5.53 15.42 -4.59
CA THR A 59 6.05 16.67 -5.20
C THR A 59 6.41 17.71 -4.13
N LYS A 60 6.27 17.36 -2.84
CA LYS A 60 6.65 18.21 -1.70
C LYS A 60 8.00 17.74 -1.17
N ASP A 61 8.96 18.65 -1.11
CA ASP A 61 10.36 18.37 -0.74
C ASP A 61 10.48 17.74 0.64
N GLU A 62 9.72 18.22 1.62
CA GLU A 62 9.73 17.69 2.99
C GLU A 62 9.31 16.22 2.99
N ARG A 63 8.22 15.89 2.29
CA ARG A 63 7.73 14.50 2.19
C ARG A 63 8.70 13.59 1.44
N ILE A 64 9.41 14.10 0.42
CA ILE A 64 10.44 13.31 -0.28
C ILE A 64 11.54 12.93 0.70
N LYS A 65 12.01 13.88 1.52
CA LYS A 65 13.03 13.65 2.55
C LYS A 65 12.53 12.72 3.66
N GLU A 66 11.29 12.88 4.11
CA GLU A 66 10.70 12.03 5.15
C GLU A 66 10.52 10.57 4.70
N ASN A 67 10.06 10.35 3.46
CA ASN A 67 9.73 9.03 2.93
C ASN A 67 10.91 8.06 2.87
N ILE A 68 12.15 8.57 2.76
CA ILE A 68 13.36 7.73 2.75
C ILE A 68 13.90 7.45 4.16
N GLN A 69 13.45 8.18 5.20
CA GLN A 69 13.90 8.03 6.59
C GLN A 69 13.21 6.85 7.32
N VAL A 70 13.17 5.69 6.67
CA VAL A 70 12.46 4.47 7.13
C VAL A 70 13.43 3.34 7.53
N PHE A 71 14.72 3.63 7.54
CA PHE A 71 15.79 2.72 7.93
C PHE A 71 16.29 3.03 9.35
N GLY A 72 16.89 2.04 10.02
CA GLY A 72 17.46 2.18 11.37
C GLY A 72 16.44 2.13 12.52
N TRP A 73 15.19 1.77 12.23
CA TRP A 73 14.14 1.50 13.23
C TRP A 73 13.20 0.42 12.70
N GLU A 74 12.28 -0.08 13.51
CA GLU A 74 11.28 -1.08 13.15
C GLU A 74 9.91 -0.79 13.77
N ILE A 75 8.85 -1.29 13.15
CA ILE A 75 7.51 -1.35 13.73
C ILE A 75 7.48 -2.62 14.60
N PRO A 76 7.21 -2.51 15.91
CA PRO A 76 7.07 -3.65 16.80
C PRO A 76 6.00 -4.62 16.31
N GLU A 77 6.19 -5.91 16.58
CA GLU A 77 5.30 -6.99 16.12
C GLU A 77 3.81 -6.75 16.47
N GLU A 78 3.53 -6.21 17.65
CA GLU A 78 2.16 -5.88 18.07
C GLU A 78 1.52 -4.81 17.18
N ASP A 79 2.23 -3.73 16.88
CA ASP A 79 1.75 -2.63 16.05
C ASP A 79 1.69 -3.07 14.58
N PHE A 80 2.62 -3.92 14.16
CA PHE A 80 2.64 -4.50 12.82
C PHE A 80 1.39 -5.36 12.57
N LYS A 81 1.00 -6.22 13.53
CA LYS A 81 -0.25 -7.00 13.45
C LYS A 81 -1.48 -6.12 13.40
N VAL A 82 -1.50 -5.03 14.16
CA VAL A 82 -2.59 -4.06 14.16
C VAL A 82 -2.72 -3.38 12.79
N LEU A 83 -1.61 -2.98 12.16
CA LEU A 83 -1.62 -2.44 10.79
C LEU A 83 -2.12 -3.47 9.76
N CYS A 84 -1.73 -4.75 9.91
CA CYS A 84 -2.23 -5.85 9.07
C CYS A 84 -3.73 -6.14 9.27
N SER A 85 -4.36 -5.59 10.32
CA SER A 85 -5.80 -5.76 10.58
C SER A 85 -6.68 -4.70 9.93
N ILE A 86 -6.08 -3.67 9.31
CA ILE A 86 -6.80 -2.70 8.48
C ILE A 86 -7.46 -3.49 7.35
N LYS A 87 -8.79 -3.41 7.26
CA LYS A 87 -9.55 -4.18 6.28
C LYS A 87 -9.15 -3.76 4.87
N ASP A 88 -9.06 -4.74 3.97
CA ASP A 88 -8.84 -4.53 2.54
C ASP A 88 -10.07 -3.87 1.90
N GLU A 89 -10.26 -2.58 2.12
CA GLU A 89 -11.37 -1.84 1.54
C GLU A 89 -11.04 -1.41 0.11
N LYS A 90 -11.25 -2.34 -0.84
CA LYS A 90 -11.20 -2.19 -2.31
C LYS A 90 -9.94 -1.54 -2.89
N ARG A 91 -9.31 -2.21 -3.84
CA ARG A 91 -8.19 -1.68 -4.63
C ARG A 91 -8.54 -0.31 -5.25
N VAL A 92 -7.65 0.67 -5.12
CA VAL A 92 -7.79 2.00 -5.73
C VAL A 92 -7.83 1.90 -7.25
N LEU A 93 -6.84 1.20 -7.83
CA LEU A 93 -6.74 1.02 -9.27
C LEU A 93 -7.33 -0.34 -9.67
N THR A 94 -8.60 -0.36 -10.06
CA THR A 94 -9.32 -1.58 -10.46
C THR A 94 -9.05 -1.99 -11.91
N GLY A 95 -8.63 -1.05 -12.76
CA GLY A 95 -8.46 -1.28 -14.21
C GLY A 95 -9.77 -1.30 -15.00
N GLU A 96 -10.93 -1.12 -14.35
CA GLU A 96 -12.24 -1.21 -15.02
C GLU A 96 -12.38 -0.20 -16.15
N GLU A 97 -12.03 1.07 -15.91
CA GLU A 97 -12.14 2.13 -16.93
C GLU A 97 -11.18 1.95 -18.12
N LEU A 98 -10.15 1.13 -17.96
CA LEU A 98 -9.12 0.91 -18.99
C LEU A 98 -9.43 -0.33 -19.85
N PHE A 99 -9.90 -1.41 -19.23
CA PHE A 99 -9.91 -2.73 -19.86
C PHE A 99 -11.28 -3.40 -19.89
N VAL A 100 -12.26 -2.90 -19.12
CA VAL A 100 -13.56 -3.56 -19.01
C VAL A 100 -14.54 -3.00 -20.03
N ASN A 101 -15.03 -3.87 -20.90
CA ASN A 101 -16.16 -3.60 -21.78
C ASN A 101 -17.30 -4.56 -21.44
N LYS A 102 -18.29 -4.06 -20.69
CA LYS A 102 -19.42 -4.87 -20.17
C LYS A 102 -20.24 -5.55 -21.28
N THR A 103 -20.25 -4.97 -22.49
CA THR A 103 -21.04 -5.47 -23.60
C THR A 103 -20.26 -6.46 -24.48
N HIS A 104 -19.02 -6.11 -24.84
CA HIS A 104 -18.28 -6.81 -25.90
C HIS A 104 -17.10 -7.66 -25.38
N GLY A 105 -16.69 -7.49 -24.12
CA GLY A 105 -15.49 -8.14 -23.60
C GLY A 105 -14.19 -7.62 -24.23
N PRO A 106 -13.05 -8.33 -24.08
CA PRO A 106 -12.93 -9.68 -23.50
C PRO A 106 -13.16 -9.73 -21.98
N TYR A 107 -12.89 -8.65 -21.25
CA TYR A 107 -13.19 -8.52 -19.82
C TYR A 107 -14.49 -7.73 -19.61
N LYS A 108 -15.44 -8.30 -18.88
CA LYS A 108 -16.77 -7.72 -18.62
C LYS A 108 -16.95 -7.20 -17.19
N SER A 109 -16.03 -7.51 -16.28
CA SER A 109 -15.99 -6.95 -14.92
C SER A 109 -14.55 -6.75 -14.44
N GLY A 110 -14.36 -5.96 -13.38
CA GLY A 110 -13.06 -5.87 -12.71
C GLY A 110 -12.61 -7.22 -12.13
N SER A 111 -13.52 -8.03 -11.61
CA SER A 111 -13.16 -9.36 -11.09
C SER A 111 -12.64 -10.29 -12.18
N GLU A 112 -13.20 -10.27 -13.40
CA GLU A 112 -12.67 -11.03 -14.54
C GLU A 112 -11.26 -10.56 -14.94
N LEU A 113 -10.98 -9.26 -14.85
CA LEU A 113 -9.64 -8.73 -15.12
C LEU A 113 -8.59 -9.23 -14.11
N TRP A 114 -9.00 -9.51 -12.88
CA TRP A 114 -8.15 -10.00 -11.79
C TRP A 114 -8.31 -11.50 -11.55
N ASP A 115 -8.78 -12.26 -12.54
CA ASP A 115 -8.94 -13.71 -12.48
C ASP A 115 -9.76 -14.21 -11.27
N HIS A 116 -10.66 -13.37 -10.75
CA HIS A 116 -11.45 -13.61 -9.52
C HIS A 116 -10.61 -13.84 -8.25
N GLU A 117 -9.41 -13.29 -8.20
CA GLU A 117 -8.51 -13.31 -7.03
C GLU A 117 -8.56 -12.01 -6.19
N ASP A 118 -9.65 -11.24 -6.30
CA ASP A 118 -9.82 -9.95 -5.60
C ASP A 118 -10.03 -10.06 -4.08
#